data_AF-A0A7C5IPA7-F1
#
_entry.id   AF-A0A7C5IPA7-F1
#
_cell.length_a   1.000
_cell.length_b   1.000
_cell.length_c   1.000
_cell.angle_alpha   90.00
_cell.angle_beta   90.00
_cell.angle_gamma   90.00
#
_symmetry.space_group_name_H-M   'P 1'
#
loop_
_entity.id
_entity.type
_entity.pdbx_description
1 polymer ?
#
loop_
_entity_poly.entity_id
_entity_poly.type
_entity_poly.pdbx_seq_one_letter_code
_entity_poly.pdbx_strand_id
1 'polypeptide(L)'
;MEQFSIKNIAYWKLKCILNALNSFPNAPELSAAVQAAPGLEPGLPALEEALAQRIFDRKAAQQHGRFTAIGQLQNIDGLSQDKLQNLVYSFGISAAEQFKLSMYHDLLQDNWVLNYDRSEFPDERAFLNLVDNPTAFKSWLADKVAELAVQKTGQANNGPLAQKSLNNACVESFYSGYVGSYSMALWFFRFDEDNWFSFDRVHEKTEIYLSSPAYARDRIELRNFVGFENSGLLANPITVSGLPVTVNYMEQTISIWSCQLND
;
A
#
# COMPACT_ATOMS: atom_id res chain seq x y z
N MET A 1 -7.92 -8.03 -34.34
CA MET A 1 -8.22 -7.66 -32.95
C MET A 1 -6.99 -7.96 -32.13
N GLU A 2 -6.37 -6.94 -31.56
CA GLU A 2 -5.25 -7.13 -30.65
C GLU A 2 -5.78 -7.67 -29.31
N GLN A 3 -5.17 -8.75 -28.83
CA GLN A 3 -5.41 -9.29 -27.51
C GLN A 3 -4.16 -9.06 -26.68
N PHE A 4 -4.33 -8.50 -25.48
CA PHE A 4 -3.24 -8.39 -24.51
C PHE A 4 -3.21 -9.62 -23.60
N SER A 5 -2.02 -9.97 -23.12
CA SER A 5 -1.77 -11.03 -22.15
C SER A 5 -1.64 -10.46 -20.74
N ILE A 6 -2.25 -11.16 -19.77
CA ILE A 6 -2.17 -10.85 -18.34
C ILE A 6 -1.29 -11.82 -17.54
N LYS A 7 -0.66 -12.81 -18.20
CA LYS A 7 0.04 -13.93 -17.54
C LYS A 7 1.15 -13.51 -16.55
N ASN A 8 1.74 -12.34 -16.75
CA ASN A 8 2.85 -11.84 -15.93
C ASN A 8 2.48 -10.59 -15.11
N ILE A 9 1.18 -10.30 -14.98
CA ILE A 9 0.69 -9.18 -14.17
C ILE A 9 0.11 -9.73 -12.88
N ALA A 10 0.64 -9.29 -11.74
CA ALA A 10 0.11 -9.68 -10.44
C ALA A 10 -1.38 -9.35 -10.34
N TYR A 11 -2.16 -10.29 -9.79
CA TYR A 11 -3.63 -10.18 -9.78
C TYR A 11 -4.13 -8.92 -9.07
N TRP A 12 -3.46 -8.49 -8.00
CA TRP A 12 -3.83 -7.26 -7.29
C TRP A 12 -3.64 -6.01 -8.15
N LYS A 13 -2.61 -5.95 -9.02
CA LYS A 13 -2.43 -4.83 -9.95
C LYS A 13 -3.60 -4.74 -10.93
N LEU A 14 -4.11 -5.88 -11.39
CA LEU A 14 -5.32 -5.93 -12.22
C LEU A 14 -6.54 -5.40 -11.46
N LYS A 15 -6.69 -5.75 -10.17
CA LYS A 15 -7.74 -5.17 -9.33
C LYS A 15 -7.59 -3.65 -9.17
N CYS A 16 -6.37 -3.14 -8.98
CA CYS A 16 -6.13 -1.69 -8.88
C CYS A 16 -6.50 -0.96 -10.16
N ILE A 17 -6.12 -1.50 -11.32
CA ILE A 17 -6.54 -0.95 -12.62
C ILE A 17 -8.06 -0.90 -12.73
N LEU A 18 -8.76 -2.00 -12.40
CA LEU A 18 -10.23 -2.04 -12.46
C LEU A 18 -10.86 -1.02 -11.52
N ASN A 19 -10.35 -0.90 -10.29
CA ASN A 19 -10.84 0.10 -9.33
C ASN A 19 -10.64 1.52 -9.85
N ALA A 20 -9.45 1.84 -10.38
CA ALA A 20 -9.14 3.14 -10.96
C ALA A 20 -10.06 3.47 -12.15
N LEU A 21 -10.19 2.56 -13.12
CA LEU A 21 -11.09 2.75 -14.27
C LEU A 21 -12.56 2.93 -13.85
N ASN A 22 -12.96 2.30 -12.76
CA ASN A 22 -14.31 2.45 -12.21
C ASN A 22 -14.50 3.75 -11.43
N SER A 23 -13.47 4.28 -10.76
CA SER A 23 -13.55 5.49 -9.94
C SER A 23 -13.50 6.78 -10.75
N PHE A 24 -12.81 6.81 -11.90
CA PHE A 24 -12.78 8.01 -12.74
C PHE A 24 -14.17 8.33 -13.29
N PRO A 25 -14.60 9.62 -13.24
CA PRO A 25 -15.91 10.03 -13.70
C PRO A 25 -15.96 10.24 -15.23
N ASN A 26 -14.84 10.52 -15.90
CA ASN A 26 -14.78 10.78 -17.34
C ASN A 26 -13.41 10.46 -17.97
N ALA A 27 -13.38 10.45 -19.31
CA ALA A 27 -12.19 10.12 -20.11
C ALA A 27 -11.04 11.14 -19.98
N PRO A 28 -11.27 12.48 -19.96
CA PRO A 28 -10.23 13.46 -19.70
C PRO A 28 -9.48 13.24 -18.39
N GLU A 29 -10.19 12.98 -17.29
CA GLU A 29 -9.58 12.74 -15.98
C GLU A 29 -8.75 11.45 -15.96
N LEU A 30 -9.23 10.38 -16.60
CA LEU A 30 -8.46 9.15 -16.75
C LEU A 30 -7.17 9.40 -17.55
N SER A 31 -7.26 10.12 -18.67
CA SER A 31 -6.10 10.44 -19.50
C SER A 31 -5.07 11.29 -18.74
N ALA A 32 -5.53 12.33 -18.04
CA ALA A 32 -4.69 13.18 -17.21
C ALA A 32 -4.02 12.41 -16.07
N ALA A 33 -4.76 11.53 -15.38
CA ALA A 33 -4.23 10.72 -14.29
C ALA A 33 -3.15 9.73 -14.76
N VAL A 34 -3.34 9.12 -15.94
CA VAL A 34 -2.29 8.30 -16.55
C VAL A 34 -1.07 9.17 -16.85
N GLN A 35 -1.23 10.32 -17.50
CA GLN A 35 -0.12 11.21 -17.86
C GLN A 35 0.67 11.75 -16.67
N ALA A 36 0.00 12.01 -15.55
CA ALA A 36 0.60 12.51 -14.32
C ALA A 36 1.22 11.40 -13.44
N ALA A 37 1.10 10.13 -13.84
CA ALA A 37 1.57 9.03 -12.99
C ALA A 37 3.11 9.06 -12.84
N PRO A 38 3.63 9.03 -11.61
CA PRO A 38 5.06 9.19 -11.32
C PRO A 38 5.95 8.04 -11.85
N GLY A 39 5.36 6.98 -12.40
CA GLY A 39 6.04 5.77 -12.89
C GLY A 39 5.95 5.55 -14.40
N LEU A 40 5.52 6.53 -15.20
CA LEU A 40 5.52 6.39 -16.66
C LEU A 40 6.97 6.34 -17.17
N GLU A 41 7.40 5.20 -17.72
CA GLU A 41 8.73 5.11 -18.33
C GLU A 41 8.85 6.15 -19.47
N PRO A 42 9.98 6.88 -19.55
CA PRO A 42 10.25 7.75 -20.68
C PRO A 42 10.13 6.97 -21.99
N GLY A 43 9.17 7.35 -22.85
CA GLY A 43 8.97 6.75 -24.17
C GLY A 43 7.74 5.84 -24.32
N LEU A 44 7.02 5.52 -23.23
CA LEU A 44 5.73 4.84 -23.35
C LEU A 44 4.65 5.84 -23.82
N PRO A 45 3.87 5.52 -24.88
CA PRO A 45 2.92 6.48 -25.44
C PRO A 45 1.75 6.69 -24.48
N ALA A 46 1.51 7.93 -24.04
CA ALA A 46 0.42 8.30 -23.13
C ALA A 46 -0.95 7.71 -23.53
N LEU A 47 -1.84 7.50 -22.55
CA LEU A 47 -3.22 7.11 -22.84
C LEU A 47 -3.96 8.31 -23.46
N GLU A 48 -4.12 8.29 -24.78
CA GLU A 48 -4.85 9.33 -25.51
C GLU A 48 -6.31 9.41 -25.06
N GLU A 49 -6.88 10.62 -25.06
CA GLU A 49 -8.26 10.86 -24.66
C GLU A 49 -9.26 10.03 -25.50
N ALA A 50 -8.99 9.82 -26.79
CA ALA A 50 -9.81 8.97 -27.65
C ALA A 50 -9.81 7.49 -27.21
N LEU A 51 -8.67 6.98 -26.73
CA LEU A 51 -8.60 5.64 -26.14
C LEU A 51 -9.31 5.59 -24.79
N ALA A 52 -9.12 6.61 -23.94
CA ALA A 52 -9.85 6.74 -22.68
C ALA A 52 -11.37 6.76 -22.91
N GLN A 53 -11.87 7.49 -23.91
CA GLN A 53 -13.28 7.54 -24.26
C GLN A 53 -13.81 6.15 -24.67
N ARG A 54 -13.07 5.39 -25.49
CA ARG A 54 -13.44 4.01 -25.84
C ARG A 54 -13.50 3.07 -24.62
N ILE A 55 -12.63 3.28 -23.63
CA ILE A 55 -12.70 2.56 -22.35
C ILE A 55 -13.99 2.94 -21.59
N PHE A 56 -14.36 4.21 -21.57
CA PHE A 56 -15.61 4.67 -20.95
C PHE A 56 -16.85 4.15 -21.68
N ASP A 57 -16.86 4.13 -23.00
CA ASP A 57 -17.96 3.56 -23.78
C ASP A 57 -18.13 2.07 -23.47
N ARG A 58 -17.00 1.34 -23.35
CA ARG A 58 -17.02 -0.07 -22.94
C ARG A 58 -17.51 -0.24 -21.50
N LYS A 59 -17.13 0.65 -20.58
CA LYS A 59 -17.58 0.68 -19.17
C LYS A 59 -19.10 0.88 -19.10
N ALA A 60 -19.63 1.85 -19.85
CA ALA A 60 -21.06 2.15 -19.92
C ALA A 60 -21.88 0.98 -20.46
N ALA A 61 -21.31 0.19 -21.38
CA ALA A 61 -21.94 -1.02 -21.90
C ALA A 61 -21.92 -2.23 -20.94
N GLN A 62 -21.20 -2.16 -19.80
CA GLN A 62 -21.21 -3.24 -18.82
C GLN A 62 -22.46 -3.21 -17.94
N GLN A 63 -22.79 -4.36 -17.34
CA GLN A 63 -23.84 -4.46 -16.34
C GLN A 63 -23.51 -3.54 -15.14
N HIS A 64 -24.40 -2.58 -14.86
CA HIS A 64 -24.23 -1.52 -13.85
C HIS A 64 -23.14 -0.47 -14.18
N GLY A 65 -22.72 -0.34 -15.44
CA GLY A 65 -21.79 0.72 -15.86
C GLY A 65 -20.40 0.62 -15.21
N ARG A 66 -19.94 -0.60 -14.91
CA ARG A 66 -18.66 -0.85 -14.24
C ARG A 66 -17.97 -2.10 -14.76
N PHE A 67 -16.65 -2.09 -14.75
CA PHE A 67 -15.85 -3.28 -14.99
C PHE A 67 -15.79 -4.17 -13.73
N THR A 68 -15.92 -5.47 -13.92
CA THR A 68 -15.79 -6.51 -12.89
C THR A 68 -14.65 -7.48 -13.18
N ALA A 69 -14.12 -7.50 -14.42
CA ALA A 69 -13.02 -8.35 -14.82
C ALA A 69 -12.16 -7.67 -15.90
N ILE A 70 -10.83 -7.87 -15.84
CA ILE A 70 -9.90 -7.29 -16.82
C ILE A 70 -10.18 -7.77 -18.25
N GLY A 71 -10.74 -8.97 -18.39
CA GLY A 71 -11.16 -9.52 -19.69
C GLY A 71 -12.18 -8.64 -20.42
N GLN A 72 -12.93 -7.78 -19.74
CA GLN A 72 -13.89 -6.86 -20.36
C GLN A 72 -13.21 -5.72 -21.14
N LEU A 73 -11.92 -5.48 -20.88
CA LEU A 73 -11.10 -4.54 -21.64
C LEU A 73 -10.55 -5.15 -22.94
N GLN A 74 -10.65 -6.47 -23.12
CA GLN A 74 -10.19 -7.13 -24.35
C GLN A 74 -10.95 -6.58 -25.57
N ASN A 75 -10.25 -6.48 -26.69
CA ASN A 75 -10.79 -5.99 -27.95
C ASN A 75 -11.34 -4.54 -27.89
N ILE A 76 -10.89 -3.70 -26.94
CA ILE A 76 -11.04 -2.26 -27.09
C ILE A 76 -10.04 -1.81 -28.15
N ASP A 77 -10.52 -1.18 -29.21
CA ASP A 77 -9.67 -0.71 -30.30
C ASP A 77 -8.61 0.29 -29.78
N GLY A 78 -7.35 0.06 -30.14
CA GLY A 78 -6.20 0.83 -29.63
C GLY A 78 -5.69 0.46 -28.23
N LEU A 79 -6.33 -0.48 -27.51
CA LEU A 79 -5.83 -0.97 -26.23
C LEU A 79 -4.88 -2.17 -26.43
N SER A 80 -3.64 -1.87 -26.78
CA SER A 80 -2.58 -2.87 -27.00
C SER A 80 -1.94 -3.34 -25.68
N GLN A 81 -1.02 -4.30 -25.76
CA GLN A 81 -0.22 -4.76 -24.61
C GLN A 81 0.53 -3.60 -23.93
N ASP A 82 1.10 -2.69 -24.72
CA ASP A 82 1.88 -1.55 -24.20
C ASP A 82 0.97 -0.57 -23.45
N LYS A 83 -0.24 -0.33 -23.96
CA LYS A 83 -1.22 0.52 -23.28
C LYS A 83 -1.72 -0.13 -21.98
N LEU A 84 -1.85 -1.46 -21.94
CA LEU A 84 -2.11 -2.14 -20.67
C LEU A 84 -0.95 -1.97 -19.69
N GLN A 85 0.29 -2.10 -20.15
CA GLN A 85 1.46 -1.85 -19.28
C GLN A 85 1.45 -0.42 -18.74
N ASN A 86 1.03 0.57 -19.53
CA ASN A 86 0.87 1.95 -19.03
C ASN A 86 -0.14 2.04 -17.89
N LEU A 87 -1.28 1.33 -17.99
CA LEU A 87 -2.25 1.26 -16.90
C LEU A 87 -1.66 0.55 -15.66
N VAL A 88 -0.86 -0.51 -15.87
CA VAL A 88 -0.14 -1.20 -14.78
C VAL A 88 0.87 -0.27 -14.10
N TYR A 89 1.61 0.53 -14.86
CA TYR A 89 2.54 1.50 -14.28
C TYR A 89 1.82 2.65 -13.59
N SER A 90 0.72 3.12 -14.16
CA SER A 90 -0.03 4.27 -13.63
C SER A 90 -0.82 3.93 -12.38
N PHE A 91 -1.43 2.75 -12.34
CA PHE A 91 -2.38 2.36 -11.30
C PHE A 91 -1.97 1.12 -10.50
N GLY A 92 -0.88 0.45 -10.88
CA GLY A 92 -0.35 -0.74 -10.19
C GLY A 92 0.73 -0.42 -9.16
N ILE A 93 0.77 0.82 -8.66
CA ILE A 93 1.54 1.21 -7.47
C ILE A 93 0.76 0.72 -6.24
N SER A 94 1.44 0.06 -5.30
CA SER A 94 0.80 -0.45 -4.09
C SER A 94 0.28 0.70 -3.23
N ALA A 95 -0.77 0.44 -2.45
CA ALA A 95 -1.32 1.42 -1.52
C ALA A 95 -0.27 1.91 -0.50
N ALA A 96 0.64 1.02 -0.07
CA ALA A 96 1.76 1.38 0.79
C ALA A 96 2.74 2.36 0.10
N GLU A 97 3.10 2.11 -1.15
CA GLU A 97 3.98 3.02 -1.87
C GLU A 97 3.32 4.37 -2.13
N GLN A 98 2.04 4.38 -2.52
CA GLN A 98 1.27 5.63 -2.67
C GLN A 98 1.22 6.42 -1.37
N PHE A 99 0.99 5.75 -0.23
CA PHE A 99 1.01 6.39 1.07
C PHE A 99 2.39 6.99 1.37
N LYS A 100 3.48 6.23 1.20
CA LYS A 100 4.85 6.73 1.39
C LYS A 100 5.13 7.97 0.54
N LEU A 101 4.84 7.92 -0.76
CA LEU A 101 5.02 9.06 -1.67
C LEU A 101 4.18 10.27 -1.23
N SER A 102 2.94 10.06 -0.81
CA SER A 102 2.05 11.13 -0.34
C SER A 102 2.54 11.80 0.95
N MET A 103 3.22 11.04 1.82
CA MET A 103 3.83 11.57 3.03
C MET A 103 5.00 12.48 2.68
N TYR A 104 5.87 12.10 1.73
CA TYR A 104 7.00 12.94 1.31
C TYR A 104 6.62 14.16 0.47
N HIS A 105 5.53 14.10 -0.29
CA HIS A 105 5.11 15.23 -1.11
C HIS A 105 4.77 16.48 -0.27
N ASP A 106 4.17 16.28 0.91
CA ASP A 106 3.53 17.36 1.66
C ASP A 106 3.97 17.49 3.13
N LEU A 107 4.54 16.45 3.73
CA LEU A 107 4.74 16.34 5.18
C LEU A 107 6.17 16.03 5.58
N LEU A 108 6.70 14.91 5.10
CA LEU A 108 8.02 14.45 5.45
C LEU A 108 9.03 15.11 4.51
N GLN A 109 9.91 15.91 5.09
CA GLN A 109 11.07 16.48 4.37
C GLN A 109 12.25 15.48 4.40
N ASP A 110 13.38 15.89 3.83
CA ASP A 110 14.60 15.06 3.67
C ASP A 110 15.19 14.54 5.00
N ASN A 111 14.82 15.16 6.12
CA ASN A 111 15.24 14.74 7.46
C ASN A 111 14.51 13.49 7.97
N TRP A 112 13.52 12.97 7.24
CA TRP A 112 12.79 11.77 7.64
C TRP A 112 13.08 10.60 6.72
N VAL A 113 13.13 9.41 7.31
CA VAL A 113 13.13 8.14 6.58
C VAL A 113 11.91 7.35 6.97
N LEU A 114 10.89 7.37 6.11
CA LEU A 114 9.73 6.49 6.18
C LEU A 114 9.94 5.29 5.26
N ASN A 115 9.96 4.10 5.85
CA ASN A 115 10.13 2.84 5.15
C ASN A 115 9.01 1.86 5.51
N TYR A 116 8.80 0.91 4.61
CA TYR A 116 7.97 -0.24 4.88
C TYR A 116 8.62 -1.49 4.29
N ASP A 117 8.59 -2.59 5.03
CA ASP A 117 8.88 -3.91 4.49
C ASP A 117 7.57 -4.57 4.07
N ARG A 118 7.47 -5.00 2.80
CA ARG A 118 6.24 -5.57 2.22
C ARG A 118 6.43 -7.04 1.93
N SER A 119 5.57 -7.87 2.50
CA SER A 119 5.47 -9.30 2.20
C SER A 119 4.19 -9.57 1.39
N GLU A 120 4.33 -10.17 0.21
CA GLU A 120 3.23 -10.54 -0.69
C GLU A 120 2.93 -12.04 -0.63
N PHE A 121 1.65 -12.39 -0.61
CA PHE A 121 1.18 -13.76 -0.51
C PHE A 121 0.42 -14.13 -1.79
N PRO A 122 0.97 -14.99 -2.65
CA PRO A 122 0.31 -15.37 -3.91
C PRO A 122 -0.95 -16.22 -3.73
N ASP A 123 -1.05 -16.95 -2.62
CA ASP A 123 -2.18 -17.83 -2.31
C ASP A 123 -3.11 -17.17 -1.27
N GLU A 124 -4.32 -16.82 -1.72
CA GLU A 124 -5.32 -16.11 -0.90
C GLU A 124 -5.69 -16.92 0.34
N ARG A 125 -5.77 -18.25 0.24
CA ARG A 125 -6.14 -19.09 1.37
C ARG A 125 -5.05 -19.12 2.43
N ALA A 126 -3.78 -19.22 2.03
CA ALA A 126 -2.63 -19.16 2.92
C ALA A 126 -2.54 -17.78 3.60
N PHE A 127 -2.78 -16.71 2.85
CA PHE A 127 -2.86 -15.35 3.39
C PHE A 127 -3.93 -15.24 4.46
N LEU A 128 -5.18 -15.64 4.16
CA LEU A 128 -6.30 -15.59 5.11
C LEU A 128 -6.05 -16.46 6.34
N ASN A 129 -5.57 -17.70 6.15
CA ASN A 129 -5.21 -18.59 7.27
C ASN A 129 -4.16 -17.98 8.20
N LEU A 130 -3.22 -17.21 7.65
CA LEU A 130 -2.20 -16.51 8.43
C LEU A 130 -2.81 -15.31 9.18
N VAL A 131 -3.49 -14.40 8.48
CA VAL A 131 -3.92 -13.12 9.06
C VAL A 131 -5.13 -13.25 9.98
N ASP A 132 -5.97 -14.27 9.80
CA ASP A 132 -7.14 -14.53 10.64
C ASP A 132 -6.81 -15.38 11.88
N ASN A 133 -5.57 -15.88 11.98
CA ASN A 133 -5.07 -16.60 13.16
C ASN A 133 -4.08 -15.71 13.94
N PRO A 134 -4.49 -15.09 15.06
CA PRO A 134 -3.65 -14.14 15.81
C PRO A 134 -2.32 -14.73 16.26
N THR A 135 -2.29 -16.00 16.66
CA THR A 135 -1.07 -16.68 17.11
C THR A 135 -0.13 -16.94 15.94
N ALA A 136 -0.64 -17.43 14.81
CA ALA A 136 0.16 -17.67 13.62
C ALA A 136 0.69 -16.35 13.03
N PHE A 137 -0.15 -15.32 12.96
CA PHE A 137 0.24 -13.98 12.52
C PHE A 137 1.35 -13.40 13.39
N LYS A 138 1.21 -13.44 14.72
CA LYS A 138 2.21 -12.91 15.65
C LYS A 138 3.53 -13.69 15.56
N SER A 139 3.48 -15.02 15.42
CA SER A 139 4.68 -15.84 15.21
C SER A 139 5.40 -15.49 13.92
N TRP A 140 4.68 -15.46 12.80
CA TRP A 140 5.24 -15.09 11.50
C TRP A 140 5.85 -13.69 11.53
N LEU A 141 5.16 -12.73 12.15
CA LEU A 141 5.65 -11.37 12.27
C LEU A 141 6.91 -11.28 13.15
N ALA A 142 6.98 -12.06 14.23
CA ALA A 142 8.15 -12.09 15.09
C ALA A 142 9.38 -12.58 14.32
N ASP A 143 9.23 -13.63 13.51
CA ASP A 143 10.29 -14.15 12.66
C ASP A 143 10.70 -13.12 11.59
N LYS A 144 9.71 -12.49 10.94
CA LYS A 144 9.98 -11.47 9.92
C LYS A 144 10.71 -10.25 10.50
N VAL A 145 10.30 -9.77 11.65
CA VAL A 145 10.96 -8.66 12.36
C VAL A 145 12.36 -9.05 12.83
N ALA A 146 12.59 -10.32 13.20
CA ALA A 146 13.93 -10.82 13.51
C ALA A 146 14.87 -10.74 12.30
N GLU A 147 14.39 -11.20 11.14
CA GLU A 147 15.12 -11.13 9.88
C GLU A 147 15.48 -9.67 9.55
N LEU A 148 14.50 -8.77 9.61
CA LEU A 148 14.70 -7.35 9.31
C LEU A 148 15.69 -6.69 10.27
N ALA A 149 15.64 -7.02 11.56
CA ALA A 149 16.57 -6.48 12.54
C ALA A 149 18.01 -6.91 12.25
N VAL A 150 18.23 -8.18 11.92
CA VAL A 150 19.57 -8.69 11.55
C VAL A 150 20.05 -8.08 10.23
N GLN A 151 19.17 -7.96 9.23
CA GLN A 151 19.50 -7.34 7.94
C GLN A 151 19.89 -5.87 8.11
N LYS A 152 19.18 -5.12 8.94
CA LYS A 152 19.43 -3.70 9.14
C LYS A 152 20.70 -3.43 9.93
N THR A 153 21.00 -4.21 10.97
CA THR A 153 22.14 -3.91 11.87
C THR A 153 23.38 -4.75 11.60
N GLY A 154 23.26 -5.85 10.86
CA GLY A 154 24.31 -6.84 10.68
C GLY A 154 24.63 -7.66 11.94
N GLN A 155 23.84 -7.52 13.02
CA GLN A 155 24.10 -8.17 14.30
C GLN A 155 23.11 -9.31 14.56
N ALA A 156 23.60 -10.55 14.59
CA ALA A 156 22.76 -11.74 14.78
C ALA A 156 21.96 -11.72 16.09
N ASN A 157 22.48 -11.08 17.15
CA ASN A 157 21.81 -10.96 18.44
C ASN A 157 20.56 -10.08 18.40
N ASN A 158 20.40 -9.22 17.39
CA ASN A 158 19.23 -8.35 17.29
C ASN A 158 17.96 -9.10 16.86
N GLY A 159 18.09 -10.24 16.17
CA GLY A 159 16.95 -11.08 15.82
C GLY A 159 16.17 -11.56 17.05
N PRO A 160 16.82 -12.28 18.00
CA PRO A 160 16.17 -12.71 19.24
C PRO A 160 15.62 -11.55 20.10
N LEU A 161 16.31 -10.40 20.12
CA LEU A 161 15.82 -9.21 20.84
C LEU A 161 14.53 -8.67 20.22
N ALA A 162 14.47 -8.60 18.89
CA ALA A 162 13.29 -8.13 18.17
C ALA A 162 12.11 -9.10 18.34
N GLN A 163 12.34 -10.41 18.27
CA GLN A 163 11.32 -11.42 18.60
C GLN A 163 10.79 -11.24 20.03
N LYS A 164 11.68 -11.10 21.00
CA LYS A 164 11.28 -10.91 22.41
C LYS A 164 10.46 -9.63 22.60
N SER A 165 10.89 -8.52 21.98
CA SER A 165 10.16 -7.26 22.03
C SER A 165 8.76 -7.40 21.43
N LEU A 166 8.64 -8.01 20.25
CA LEU A 166 7.35 -8.21 19.59
C LEU A 166 6.42 -9.16 20.37
N ASN A 167 7.00 -10.18 21.00
CA ASN A 167 6.24 -11.11 21.83
C ASN A 167 5.65 -10.43 23.08
N ASN A 168 6.36 -9.45 23.65
CA ASN A 168 5.89 -8.66 24.79
C ASN A 168 4.94 -7.52 24.39
N ALA A 169 4.90 -7.13 23.12
CA ALA A 169 4.04 -6.05 22.64
C ALA A 169 2.55 -6.44 22.68
N CYS A 170 1.73 -5.46 23.04
CA CYS A 170 0.27 -5.53 22.97
C CYS A 170 -0.19 -5.25 21.54
N VAL A 171 -1.15 -6.02 21.03
CA VAL A 171 -1.66 -5.84 19.66
C VAL A 171 -2.99 -5.11 19.70
N GLU A 172 -3.02 -3.91 19.15
CA GLU A 172 -4.25 -3.15 18.92
C GLU A 172 -4.64 -3.29 17.44
N SER A 173 -5.81 -3.89 17.17
CA SER A 173 -6.28 -4.13 15.80
C SER A 173 -7.44 -3.20 15.45
N PHE A 174 -7.32 -2.51 14.33
CA PHE A 174 -8.28 -1.55 13.81
C PHE A 174 -8.80 -2.01 12.46
N TYR A 175 -10.02 -2.55 12.45
CA TYR A 175 -10.72 -3.00 11.24
C TYR A 175 -11.27 -1.85 10.40
N SER A 176 -11.57 -0.72 11.04
CA SER A 176 -12.04 0.50 10.39
C SER A 176 -10.84 1.35 9.99
N GLY A 177 -10.73 1.67 8.70
CA GLY A 177 -9.68 2.56 8.19
C GLY A 177 -9.71 3.94 8.87
N TYR A 178 -10.92 4.46 9.14
CA TYR A 178 -11.12 5.72 9.86
C TYR A 178 -10.63 5.70 11.31
N VAL A 179 -10.77 4.58 12.05
CA VAL A 179 -10.26 4.51 13.44
C VAL A 179 -8.75 4.22 13.43
N GLY A 180 -8.31 3.37 12.50
CA GLY A 180 -6.90 3.06 12.31
C GLY A 180 -6.08 4.28 11.92
N SER A 181 -6.64 5.23 11.17
CA SER A 181 -5.93 6.43 10.73
C SER A 181 -5.51 7.32 11.90
N TYR A 182 -6.36 7.47 12.91
CA TYR A 182 -5.99 8.17 14.16
C TYR A 182 -4.85 7.46 14.88
N SER A 183 -4.90 6.13 15.01
CA SER A 183 -3.84 5.36 15.68
C SER A 183 -2.51 5.47 14.93
N MET A 184 -2.53 5.39 13.60
CA MET A 184 -1.33 5.56 12.76
C MET A 184 -0.79 6.99 12.82
N ALA A 185 -1.66 8.00 12.83
CA ALA A 185 -1.25 9.40 12.97
C ALA A 185 -0.67 9.69 14.35
N LEU A 186 -1.23 9.10 15.42
CA LEU A 186 -0.68 9.19 16.77
C LEU A 186 0.70 8.55 16.87
N TRP A 187 0.95 7.46 16.13
CA TRP A 187 2.29 6.87 16.06
C TRP A 187 3.31 7.84 15.44
N PHE A 188 2.97 8.52 14.34
CA PHE A 188 3.82 9.58 13.78
C PHE A 188 4.01 10.76 14.74
N PHE A 189 2.95 11.20 15.40
CA PHE A 189 2.99 12.35 16.32
C PHE A 189 3.93 12.12 17.53
N ARG A 190 4.13 10.86 17.95
CA ARG A 190 5.08 10.54 19.03
C ARG A 190 6.53 10.79 18.67
N PHE A 191 6.88 10.92 17.38
CA PHE A 191 8.26 11.25 16.99
C PHE A 191 8.57 12.74 17.19
N ASP A 192 7.54 13.56 17.38
CA ASP A 192 7.60 15.00 17.12
C ASP A 192 7.12 15.79 18.35
N GLU A 193 7.96 15.87 19.38
CA GLU A 193 7.81 16.88 20.44
C GLU A 193 8.11 18.31 19.91
N ASP A 194 8.67 18.44 18.68
CA ASP A 194 9.15 19.68 18.07
C ASP A 194 8.23 20.29 16.97
N ASN A 195 7.07 19.68 16.68
CA ASN A 195 6.02 20.11 15.74
C ASN A 195 6.44 20.29 14.26
N TRP A 196 7.29 19.42 13.72
CA TRP A 196 7.65 19.40 12.29
C TRP A 196 6.45 19.07 11.36
N PHE A 197 5.42 18.38 11.85
CA PHE A 197 4.16 18.20 11.11
C PHE A 197 2.92 18.22 12.00
N SER A 198 1.81 18.72 11.47
CA SER A 198 0.53 18.73 12.20
C SER A 198 -0.11 17.34 12.21
N PHE A 199 -0.64 16.94 13.37
CA PHE A 199 -1.45 15.73 13.52
C PHE A 199 -2.54 15.61 12.44
N ASP A 200 -3.29 16.69 12.19
CA ASP A 200 -4.43 16.69 11.26
C ASP A 200 -4.03 16.31 9.83
N ARG A 201 -2.89 16.85 9.34
CA ARG A 201 -2.41 16.51 8.00
C ARG A 201 -1.88 15.08 7.91
N VAL A 202 -1.23 14.57 8.97
CA VAL A 202 -0.85 13.15 9.00
C VAL A 202 -2.09 12.27 9.00
N HIS A 203 -3.08 12.61 9.82
CA HIS A 203 -4.36 11.91 9.89
C HIS A 203 -5.07 11.88 8.52
N GLU A 204 -5.09 13.00 7.80
CA GLU A 204 -5.63 13.06 6.44
C GLU A 204 -4.95 12.05 5.52
N LYS A 205 -3.61 12.00 5.50
CA LYS A 205 -2.87 11.03 4.67
C LYS A 205 -3.09 9.58 5.10
N THR A 206 -3.13 9.30 6.40
CA THR A 206 -3.36 7.94 6.91
C THR A 206 -4.80 7.49 6.68
N GLU A 207 -5.78 8.38 6.73
CA GLU A 207 -7.18 8.09 6.42
C GLU A 207 -7.36 7.75 4.95
N ILE A 208 -6.78 8.56 4.05
CA ILE A 208 -6.77 8.27 2.61
C ILE A 208 -6.16 6.88 2.34
N TYR A 209 -5.04 6.57 2.99
CA TYR A 209 -4.39 5.28 2.84
C TYR A 209 -5.27 4.11 3.32
N LEU A 210 -5.67 4.13 4.59
CA LEU A 210 -6.38 3.01 5.22
C LEU A 210 -7.84 2.85 4.73
N SER A 211 -8.44 3.92 4.21
CA SER A 211 -9.80 3.92 3.64
C SER A 211 -9.83 3.86 2.12
N SER A 212 -8.67 3.69 1.46
CA SER A 212 -8.57 3.62 0.01
C SER A 212 -9.41 2.50 -0.65
N PRO A 213 -9.61 1.30 -0.04
CA PRO A 213 -10.41 0.26 -0.68
C PRO A 213 -11.92 0.54 -0.60
N ALA A 214 -12.61 0.46 -1.74
CA ALA A 214 -14.06 0.74 -1.81
C ALA A 214 -14.96 -0.32 -1.16
N TYR A 215 -14.44 -1.52 -0.89
CA TYR A 215 -15.20 -2.65 -0.35
C TYR A 215 -14.59 -3.15 0.95
N ALA A 216 -15.42 -3.45 1.94
CA ALA A 216 -14.99 -3.95 3.26
C ALA A 216 -14.16 -5.25 3.21
N ARG A 217 -14.38 -6.09 2.20
CA ARG A 217 -13.57 -7.31 1.99
C ARG A 217 -12.14 -7.04 1.52
N ASP A 218 -11.94 -5.89 0.88
CA ASP A 218 -10.69 -5.45 0.27
C ASP A 218 -9.95 -4.45 1.20
N ARG A 219 -10.41 -4.31 2.46
CA ARG A 219 -9.93 -3.33 3.45
C ARG A 219 -8.43 -3.41 3.72
N ILE A 220 -7.90 -2.33 4.29
CA ILE A 220 -6.59 -2.30 4.93
C ILE A 220 -6.81 -2.21 6.44
N GLU A 221 -6.35 -3.21 7.17
CA GLU A 221 -6.38 -3.21 8.64
C GLU A 221 -5.07 -2.69 9.20
N LEU A 222 -5.12 -1.85 10.21
CA LEU A 222 -3.95 -1.52 11.03
C LEU A 222 -3.90 -2.44 12.24
N ARG A 223 -2.76 -3.07 12.47
CA ARG A 223 -2.42 -3.82 13.68
C ARG A 223 -1.18 -3.19 14.30
N ASN A 224 -1.39 -2.42 15.35
CA ASN A 224 -0.31 -1.70 16.02
C ASN A 224 0.22 -2.54 17.19
N PHE A 225 1.53 -2.84 17.19
CA PHE A 225 2.19 -3.58 18.26
C PHE A 225 2.77 -2.59 19.26
N VAL A 226 1.92 -2.14 20.19
CA VAL A 226 2.24 -1.14 21.21
C VAL A 226 3.26 -1.72 22.19
N GLY A 227 4.32 -0.95 22.47
CA GLY A 227 5.43 -1.37 23.34
C GLY A 227 6.54 -2.14 22.61
N PHE A 228 6.46 -2.28 21.29
CA PHE A 228 7.61 -2.75 20.50
C PHE A 228 8.73 -1.71 20.50
N GLU A 229 9.95 -2.14 20.80
CA GLU A 229 11.14 -1.29 20.88
C GLU A 229 11.82 -1.23 19.51
N ASN A 230 11.57 -0.18 18.73
CA ASN A 230 12.17 -0.02 17.40
C ASN A 230 13.66 0.37 17.47
N SER A 231 14.05 1.06 18.54
CA SER A 231 15.35 1.68 18.73
C SER A 231 16.46 0.64 18.64
N GLY A 232 17.34 0.79 17.64
CA GLY A 232 18.47 -0.12 17.42
C GLY A 232 18.10 -1.49 16.84
N LEU A 233 16.82 -1.73 16.51
CA LEU A 233 16.34 -2.95 15.86
C LEU A 233 15.92 -2.68 14.42
N LEU A 234 14.84 -1.92 14.23
CA LEU A 234 14.26 -1.63 12.91
C LEU A 234 14.50 -0.19 12.47
N ALA A 235 14.96 0.67 13.37
CA ALA A 235 15.17 2.08 13.11
C ALA A 235 16.27 2.66 14.01
N ASN A 236 16.76 3.86 13.68
CA ASN A 236 17.80 4.54 14.44
C ASN A 236 17.39 4.80 15.90
N PRO A 237 18.30 5.20 16.80
CA PRO A 237 17.98 5.31 18.22
C PRO A 237 16.84 6.29 18.56
N ILE A 238 16.63 7.32 17.73
CA ILE A 238 15.59 8.36 17.86
C ILE A 238 14.30 7.87 17.19
N THR A 239 13.64 6.89 17.80
CA THR A 239 12.41 6.29 17.27
C THR A 239 11.40 6.02 18.38
N VAL A 240 10.12 6.03 18.01
CA VAL A 240 9.04 5.80 18.97
C VAL A 240 8.83 4.30 19.21
N SER A 241 8.31 3.98 20.38
CA SER A 241 7.80 2.64 20.66
C SER A 241 6.49 2.38 19.90
N GLY A 242 6.35 1.17 19.38
CA GLY A 242 5.20 0.75 18.59
C GLY A 242 5.57 0.36 17.16
N LEU A 243 5.02 -0.76 16.67
CA LEU A 243 5.22 -1.21 15.30
C LEU A 243 3.88 -1.24 14.55
N PRO A 244 3.63 -0.25 13.67
CA PRO A 244 2.44 -0.26 12.82
C PRO A 244 2.60 -1.34 11.75
N VAL A 245 1.68 -2.29 11.71
CA VAL A 245 1.62 -3.33 10.68
C VAL A 245 0.28 -3.22 9.96
N THR A 246 0.32 -3.06 8.65
CA THR A 246 -0.91 -2.98 7.84
C THR A 246 -1.13 -4.29 7.08
N VAL A 247 -2.35 -4.82 7.16
CA VAL A 247 -2.80 -6.00 6.41
C VAL A 247 -3.72 -5.54 5.29
N ASN A 248 -3.27 -5.64 4.04
CA ASN A 248 -4.04 -5.24 2.87
C ASN A 248 -4.64 -6.48 2.19
N TYR A 249 -5.97 -6.64 2.35
CA TYR A 249 -6.69 -7.80 1.81
C TYR A 249 -6.85 -7.74 0.29
N MET A 250 -6.93 -6.54 -0.29
CA MET A 250 -6.99 -6.38 -1.75
C MET A 250 -5.72 -6.88 -2.43
N GLU A 251 -4.57 -6.50 -1.86
CA GLU A 251 -3.24 -6.84 -2.37
C GLU A 251 -2.66 -8.15 -1.83
N GLN A 252 -3.32 -8.79 -0.86
CA GLN A 252 -2.82 -9.97 -0.14
C GLN A 252 -1.41 -9.73 0.42
N THR A 253 -1.23 -8.60 1.10
CA THR A 253 0.07 -8.19 1.62
C THR A 253 0.03 -7.78 3.08
N ILE A 254 1.18 -7.93 3.73
CA ILE A 254 1.46 -7.40 5.06
C ILE A 254 2.60 -6.40 4.91
N SER A 255 2.42 -5.18 5.41
CA SER A 255 3.48 -4.15 5.41
C SER A 255 3.84 -3.77 6.84
N ILE A 256 5.14 -3.77 7.14
CA ILE A 256 5.70 -3.41 8.45
C ILE A 256 6.31 -2.02 8.31
N TRP A 257 5.74 -1.03 9.00
CA TRP A 257 6.15 0.36 8.89
C TRP A 257 7.26 0.69 9.88
N SER A 258 8.25 1.46 9.42
CA SER A 258 9.28 2.05 10.25
C SER A 258 9.50 3.50 9.83
N CYS A 259 9.70 4.37 10.80
CA CYS A 259 10.04 5.76 10.55
C CYS A 259 11.21 6.12 11.46
N GLN A 260 12.09 7.01 11.01
CA GLN A 260 13.17 7.57 11.80
C GLN A 260 13.46 9.00 11.38
N LEU A 261 13.96 9.78 12.33
CA LEU A 261 14.59 11.06 12.10
C LEU A 261 16.07 10.85 11.73
N ASN A 262 16.52 11.50 10.67
CA ASN A 262 17.93 11.68 10.34
C ASN A 262 18.36 13.01 10.98
N ASP A 263 18.74 12.96 12.25
CA ASP A 263 19.49 14.03 12.92
C ASP A 263 21.00 13.68 12.90
#